data_AF-A0A960NLK9-F1
#
_entry.id   AF-A0A960NLK9-F1
#
_cell.length_a   1.000
_cell.length_b   1.000
_cell.length_c   1.000
_cell.angle_alpha   90.00
_cell.angle_beta   90.00
_cell.angle_gamma   90.00
#
_symmetry.space_group_name_H-M   'P 1'
#
loop_
_entity.id
_entity.type
_entity.pdbx_description
1 polymer ?
#
loop_
_entity_poly.entity_id
_entity_poly.type
_entity_poly.pdbx_seq_one_letter_code
_entity_poly.pdbx_strand_id
1 'polypeptide(L)'
;RGVQEGRMDYDKRVRDPSLETERVTAIAKISGLLTALEDLKQSPADKAVLVKMDCGDNADESTWWSDSSLRRELQFLISHTVHHYALMVLLLKGMGVDVDPSFGVAPSTLRHLRSHAACAR
;
A
#
# COMPACT_ATOMS: atom_id res chain seq x y z
N ARG A 1 14.54 0.78 10.35
CA ARG A 1 13.54 0.06 11.17
C ARG A 1 12.50 -0.52 10.26
N GLY A 2 12.42 -1.84 10.21
CA GLY A 2 11.55 -2.57 9.30
C GLY A 2 11.22 -3.95 9.86
N VAL A 3 10.70 -4.83 9.01
CA VAL A 3 10.25 -6.18 9.38
C VAL A 3 11.31 -6.97 10.17
N GLN A 4 12.60 -6.76 9.91
CA GLN A 4 13.68 -7.47 10.61
C GLN A 4 13.84 -7.06 12.07
N GLU A 5 13.63 -5.79 12.39
CA GLU A 5 13.73 -5.24 13.76
C GLU A 5 12.43 -5.43 14.57
N GLY A 6 11.37 -5.95 13.94
CA GLY A 6 10.05 -6.13 14.56
C GLY A 6 9.35 -4.82 14.92
N ARG A 7 9.84 -3.67 14.45
CA ARG A 7 9.29 -2.35 14.72
C ARG A 7 9.28 -1.49 13.45
N MET A 8 8.14 -0.89 13.14
CA MET A 8 7.96 0.01 12.00
C MET A 8 7.38 1.35 12.45
N ASP A 9 8.03 2.42 12.05
CA ASP A 9 7.61 3.79 12.36
C ASP A 9 7.22 4.44 11.03
N TYR A 10 5.91 4.57 10.78
CA TYR A 10 5.38 5.11 9.52
C TYR A 10 5.67 6.61 9.36
N ASP A 11 5.83 7.33 10.47
CA ASP A 11 6.04 8.77 10.49
C ASP A 11 7.49 9.12 10.12
N LYS A 12 8.44 8.22 10.41
CA LYS A 12 9.85 8.34 10.01
C LYS A 12 10.13 8.07 8.54
N ARG A 13 9.12 8.08 7.66
CA ARG A 13 9.35 7.94 6.22
C ARG A 13 10.15 9.14 5.69
N VAL A 14 11.28 8.85 5.05
CA VAL A 14 12.06 9.88 4.36
C VAL A 14 11.32 10.26 3.08
N ARG A 15 10.98 11.55 2.94
CA ARG A 15 10.38 12.08 1.71
C ARG A 15 11.46 12.32 0.67
N ASP A 16 11.18 11.90 -0.56
CA ASP A 16 12.06 12.11 -1.70
C ASP A 16 11.27 12.81 -2.81
N PRO A 17 11.35 14.15 -2.92
CA PRO A 17 10.61 14.93 -3.91
C PRO A 17 10.94 14.55 -5.36
N SER A 18 12.12 13.97 -5.62
CA SER A 18 12.51 13.58 -6.97
C SER A 18 11.60 12.49 -7.55
N LEU A 19 10.96 11.68 -6.69
CA LEU A 19 10.00 10.66 -7.10
C LEU A 19 8.74 11.27 -7.76
N GLU A 20 8.45 12.54 -7.50
CA GLU A 20 7.27 13.25 -8.03
C GLU A 20 7.55 13.88 -9.41
N THR A 21 8.81 14.20 -9.71
CA THR A 21 9.20 14.98 -10.90
C THR A 21 10.07 14.20 -11.89
N GLU A 22 10.81 13.19 -11.43
CA GLU A 22 11.77 12.44 -12.24
C GLU A 22 11.32 11.00 -12.49
N ARG A 23 10.81 10.75 -13.71
CA ARG A 23 10.31 9.43 -14.10
C ARG A 23 11.33 8.31 -13.93
N VAL A 24 12.60 8.55 -14.25
CA VAL A 24 13.66 7.53 -14.13
C VAL A 24 13.87 7.13 -12.68
N THR A 25 13.90 8.11 -11.78
CA THR A 25 14.05 7.92 -10.33
C THR A 25 12.86 7.16 -9.75
N ALA A 26 11.64 7.49 -10.17
CA ALA A 26 10.43 6.76 -9.79
C ALA A 26 10.47 5.27 -10.24
N ILE A 27 10.86 5.01 -11.49
CA ILE A 27 11.00 3.63 -12.02
C ILE A 27 12.04 2.85 -11.21
N ALA A 28 13.22 3.44 -10.97
CA ALA A 28 14.26 2.79 -10.18
C ALA A 28 13.79 2.47 -8.75
N LYS A 29 13.03 3.38 -8.13
CA LYS A 29 12.44 3.16 -6.81
C LYS A 29 11.45 2.00 -6.80
N ILE A 30 10.56 1.93 -7.80
CA ILE A 30 9.60 0.83 -7.94
C ILE A 30 10.34 -0.50 -8.09
N SER A 31 11.35 -0.57 -8.96
CA SER A 31 12.15 -1.78 -9.14
C SER A 31 12.81 -2.23 -7.83
N GLY A 32 13.37 -1.29 -7.06
CA GLY A 32 13.95 -1.61 -5.75
C GLY A 32 12.91 -2.10 -4.73
N LEU A 33 11.70 -1.51 -4.73
CA LEU A 33 10.60 -1.96 -3.88
C LEU A 33 10.13 -3.38 -4.24
N LEU A 34 10.08 -3.71 -5.54
CA LEU A 34 9.73 -5.08 -5.98
C LEU A 34 10.74 -6.10 -5.47
N THR A 35 12.04 -5.84 -5.60
CA THR A 35 13.10 -6.71 -5.04
C THR A 35 12.94 -6.87 -3.53
N ALA A 36 12.74 -5.77 -2.80
CA ALA A 36 12.54 -5.84 -1.35
C ALA A 36 11.29 -6.64 -0.93
N LEU A 37 10.21 -6.56 -1.70
CA LEU A 37 9.00 -7.36 -1.48
C LEU A 37 9.21 -8.85 -1.77
N GLU A 38 10.02 -9.19 -2.77
CA GLU A 38 10.41 -10.57 -3.04
C GLU A 38 11.23 -11.16 -1.88
N ASP A 39 12.19 -10.40 -1.35
CA ASP A 39 12.99 -10.82 -0.19
C ASP A 39 12.11 -11.04 1.06
N LEU A 40 11.05 -10.25 1.22
CA LEU A 40 10.10 -10.40 2.33
C LEU A 40 9.34 -11.72 2.31
N LYS A 41 9.25 -12.42 1.17
CA LYS A 41 8.62 -13.76 1.12
C LYS A 41 9.34 -14.79 1.99
N GLN A 42 10.62 -14.55 2.30
CA GLN A 42 11.41 -15.39 3.19
C GLN A 42 11.04 -15.18 4.67
N SER A 43 10.34 -14.10 5.01
CA SER A 43 9.88 -13.81 6.37
C SER A 43 8.54 -14.49 6.65
N PRO A 44 8.31 -15.01 7.87
CA PRO A 44 7.01 -15.56 8.24
C PRO A 44 5.91 -14.49 8.10
N ALA A 45 4.84 -14.82 7.39
CA ALA A 45 3.74 -13.88 7.18
C ALA A 45 3.11 -13.42 8.51
N ASP A 46 3.02 -14.30 9.51
CA ASP A 46 2.46 -13.96 10.83
C ASP A 46 3.52 -13.46 11.82
N LYS A 47 4.70 -13.03 11.33
CA LYS A 47 5.72 -12.40 12.17
C LYS A 47 5.13 -11.17 12.85
N ALA A 48 5.10 -11.19 14.19
CA ALA A 48 4.64 -10.08 15.00
C ALA A 48 5.55 -8.85 14.79
N VAL A 49 4.92 -7.69 14.66
CA VAL A 49 5.59 -6.40 14.51
C VAL A 49 4.84 -5.35 15.32
N LEU A 50 5.56 -4.37 15.85
CA LEU A 50 4.97 -3.17 16.42
C LEU A 50 4.99 -2.06 15.37
N VAL A 51 3.88 -1.36 15.22
CA VAL A 51 3.75 -0.23 14.30
C VAL A 51 3.44 1.05 15.04
N LYS A 52 4.01 2.16 14.59
CA LYS A 52 3.70 3.52 15.06
C LYS A 52 3.23 4.36 13.87
N MET A 53 2.14 5.09 14.06
CA MET A 53 1.60 6.07 13.13
C MET A 53 0.85 7.15 13.93
N ASP A 54 1.16 8.41 13.66
CA ASP A 54 0.45 9.54 14.25
C ASP A 54 -1.00 9.60 13.72
N CYS A 55 -1.96 9.45 14.62
CA CYS A 55 -3.39 9.53 14.35
C CYS A 55 -4.03 10.83 14.86
N GLY A 56 -3.24 11.78 15.34
CA GLY A 56 -3.69 13.10 15.82
C GLY A 56 -4.42 13.08 17.16
N ASP A 57 -4.22 12.04 17.98
CA ASP A 57 -4.92 11.87 19.27
C ASP A 57 -4.27 12.66 20.44
N ASN A 58 -3.21 13.44 20.17
CA ASN A 58 -2.44 14.21 21.15
C ASN A 58 -1.92 13.39 22.36
N ALA A 59 -1.91 12.06 22.25
CA ALA A 59 -1.32 11.22 23.29
C ALA A 59 0.21 11.25 23.23
N ASP A 60 0.86 10.78 24.29
CA ASP A 60 2.32 10.71 24.34
C ASP A 60 2.83 9.82 23.20
N GLU A 61 3.67 10.39 22.34
CA GLU A 61 4.31 9.74 21.20
C GLU A 61 5.01 8.41 21.52
N SER A 62 5.41 8.20 22.78
CA SER A 62 6.02 6.96 23.25
C SER A 62 5.02 5.80 23.38
N THR A 63 3.71 6.09 23.43
CA THR A 63 2.63 5.12 23.62
C THR A 63 1.93 4.69 22.33
N TRP A 64 2.26 5.30 21.18
CA TRP A 64 1.63 5.04 19.87
C TRP A 64 2.06 3.75 19.17
N TRP A 65 2.61 2.78 19.90
CA TRP A 65 2.97 1.49 19.34
C TRP A 65 1.79 0.52 19.43
N SER A 66 1.36 0.01 18.29
CA SER A 66 0.28 -0.98 18.17
C SER A 66 0.83 -2.33 17.72
N ASP A 67 0.28 -3.41 18.27
CA ASP A 67 0.57 -4.77 17.81
C ASP A 67 0.00 -5.02 16.42
N SER A 68 0.81 -5.65 15.57
CA SER A 68 0.42 -6.09 14.24
C SER A 68 1.23 -7.31 13.78
N SER A 69 1.08 -7.69 12.53
CA SER A 69 1.86 -8.74 11.87
C SER A 69 2.28 -8.31 10.46
N LEU A 70 3.33 -8.93 9.92
CA LEU A 70 3.74 -8.71 8.53
C LEU A 70 2.57 -8.88 7.55
N ARG A 71 1.74 -9.91 7.73
CA ARG A 71 0.54 -10.16 6.92
C ARG A 71 -0.44 -9.00 7.02
N ARG A 72 -0.73 -8.53 8.24
CA ARG A 72 -1.68 -7.43 8.47
C ARG A 72 -1.21 -6.14 7.82
N GLU A 73 0.09 -5.85 7.88
CA GLU A 73 0.69 -4.66 7.25
C GLU A 73 0.73 -4.76 5.72
N LEU A 74 1.01 -5.94 5.15
CA LEU A 74 0.91 -6.14 3.71
C LEU A 74 -0.54 -6.01 3.20
N GLN A 75 -1.52 -6.49 3.96
CA GLN A 75 -2.94 -6.26 3.66
C GLN A 75 -3.31 -4.78 3.70
N PHE A 76 -2.81 -4.05 4.71
CA PHE A 76 -2.98 -2.59 4.79
C PHE A 76 -2.38 -1.91 3.56
N LEU A 77 -1.12 -2.25 3.21
CA LEU A 77 -0.43 -1.71 2.04
C LEU A 77 -1.24 -1.91 0.76
N ILE A 78 -1.72 -3.13 0.50
CA ILE A 78 -2.54 -3.43 -0.68
C ILE A 78 -3.82 -2.58 -0.70
N SER A 79 -4.55 -2.53 0.43
CA SER A 79 -5.79 -1.75 0.54
C SER A 79 -5.54 -0.26 0.29
N HIS A 80 -4.46 0.29 0.87
CA HIS A 80 -4.11 1.69 0.72
C HIS A 80 -3.65 2.01 -0.71
N THR A 81 -2.87 1.14 -1.34
CA THR A 81 -2.46 1.28 -2.74
C THR A 81 -3.67 1.28 -3.69
N VAL A 82 -4.62 0.38 -3.50
CA VAL A 82 -5.86 0.35 -4.30
C VAL A 82 -6.65 1.65 -4.12
N HIS A 83 -6.74 2.18 -2.89
CA HIS A 83 -7.38 3.47 -2.64
C HIS A 83 -6.72 4.60 -3.45
N HIS A 84 -5.38 4.67 -3.46
CA HIS A 84 -4.66 5.67 -4.27
C HIS A 84 -4.86 5.47 -5.77
N TYR A 85 -4.90 4.24 -6.26
CA TYR A 85 -5.23 3.97 -7.67
C TYR A 85 -6.64 4.46 -8.04
N ALA A 86 -7.63 4.32 -7.15
CA ALA A 86 -8.96 4.88 -7.38
C ALA A 86 -8.94 6.42 -7.50
N LEU A 87 -8.13 7.10 -6.68
CA LEU A 87 -7.93 8.56 -6.79
C LEU A 87 -7.25 8.94 -8.10
N MET A 88 -6.24 8.18 -8.53
CA MET A 88 -5.59 8.40 -9.84
C MET A 88 -6.59 8.25 -10.99
N VAL A 89 -7.46 7.24 -10.96
CA VAL A 89 -8.52 7.06 -11.97
C VAL A 89 -9.44 8.27 -12.02
N LEU A 90 -9.86 8.80 -10.86
CA LEU A 90 -10.72 9.98 -10.80
C LEU A 90 -10.06 11.20 -11.48
N LEU A 91 -8.77 11.44 -11.18
CA LEU A 91 -8.00 12.54 -11.78
C LEU A 91 -7.81 12.36 -13.28
N LEU A 92 -7.39 11.17 -13.72
CA LEU A 92 -7.14 10.87 -15.14
C LEU A 92 -8.41 11.00 -15.97
N LYS A 93 -9.55 10.51 -15.48
CA LYS A 93 -10.85 10.70 -16.13
C LYS A 93 -11.24 12.17 -16.25
N GLY A 94 -10.98 12.96 -15.20
CA GLY A 94 -11.17 14.41 -15.23
C GLY A 94 -10.32 15.12 -16.30
N MET A 95 -9.19 14.52 -16.68
CA MET A 95 -8.31 15.00 -17.75
C MET A 95 -8.63 14.39 -19.13
N GLY A 96 -9.69 13.59 -19.25
CA GLY A 96 -10.06 12.92 -20.51
C GLY A 96 -9.18 11.72 -20.87
N VAL A 97 -8.45 11.15 -19.90
CA VAL A 97 -7.64 9.94 -20.09
C VAL A 97 -8.45 8.72 -19.69
N ASP A 98 -8.64 7.80 -20.64
CA ASP A 98 -9.26 6.51 -20.38
C ASP A 98 -8.30 5.58 -19.64
N VAL A 99 -8.84 4.84 -18.67
CA VAL A 99 -8.11 3.89 -17.85
C VAL A 99 -8.87 2.58 -17.82
N ASP A 100 -8.16 1.47 -17.73
CA ASP A 100 -8.77 0.14 -17.65
C ASP A 100 -9.84 0.11 -16.52
N PRO A 101 -11.07 -0.38 -16.78
CA PRO A 101 -12.15 -0.39 -15.80
C PRO A 101 -11.86 -1.19 -14.52
N SER A 102 -10.88 -2.09 -14.55
CA SER A 102 -10.44 -2.87 -13.39
C SER A 102 -9.35 -2.17 -12.56
N PHE A 103 -8.71 -1.13 -13.10
CA PHE A 103 -7.67 -0.38 -12.40
C PHE A 103 -8.27 0.43 -11.24
N GLY A 104 -7.62 0.39 -10.08
CA GLY A 104 -8.13 1.03 -8.86
C GLY A 104 -9.37 0.38 -8.23
N VAL A 105 -9.76 -0.82 -8.68
CA VAL A 105 -10.89 -1.56 -8.11
C VAL A 105 -10.40 -2.63 -7.13
N ALA A 106 -11.02 -2.68 -5.95
CA ALA A 106 -10.67 -3.67 -4.93
C ALA A 106 -10.88 -5.13 -5.44
N PRO A 107 -10.00 -6.08 -5.09
CA PRO A 107 -10.11 -7.47 -5.52
C PRO A 107 -11.45 -8.14 -5.16
N SER A 108 -12.05 -7.79 -4.01
CA SER A 108 -13.37 -8.25 -3.60
C SER A 108 -14.46 -7.80 -4.57
N THR A 109 -14.43 -6.54 -4.99
CA THR A 109 -15.36 -5.97 -5.98
C THR A 109 -15.20 -6.63 -7.34
N LEU A 110 -13.96 -6.85 -7.80
CA LEU A 110 -13.71 -7.57 -9.05
C LEU A 110 -14.25 -9.00 -9.02
N ARG A 111 -14.08 -9.72 -7.89
CA ARG A 111 -14.64 -11.06 -7.71
C ARG A 111 -16.17 -11.05 -7.75
N HIS A 112 -16.80 -10.10 -7.07
CA HIS A 112 -18.25 -9.92 -7.08
C HIS A 112 -18.78 -9.68 -8.50
N LEU A 113 -18.19 -8.74 -9.24
CA LEU A 113 -18.58 -8.44 -10.62
C LEU A 113 -18.45 -9.65 -11.55
N ARG A 114 -17.38 -10.44 -11.42
CA ARG A 114 -17.19 -11.68 -12.18
C ARG A 114 -18.27 -12.73 -11.88
N SER A 115 -18.64 -12.88 -10.60
CA SER A 115 -19.69 -13.83 -10.21
C SER A 115 -21.09 -13.45 -10.72
N HIS A 116 -21.41 -12.15 -10.74
CA HIS A 116 -22.67 -11.65 -11.29
C HIS A 116 -22.74 -11.77 -12.81
N ALA A 117 -21.64 -11.52 -13.52
CA ALA A 117 -21.58 -11.70 -14.97
C ALA A 117 -21.74 -13.18 -15.40
N ALA A 118 -21.38 -14.13 -14.54
CA ALA A 118 -21.56 -15.56 -14.78
C ALA A 118 -23.01 -16.04 -14.54
N CYS A 119 -23.76 -15.40 -13.64
CA CYS A 119 -25.17 -15.74 -13.37
C CYS A 119 -26.15 -15.10 -14.35
N ALA A 120 -25.72 -14.10 -15.12
CA ALA A 120 -26.51 -13.44 -16.15
C ALA A 120 -26.40 -14.10 -17.54
N ARG A 121 -25.77 -15.28 -17.63
CA ARG A 121 -25.65 -16.09 -18.86
C ARG A 121 -26.50 -17.34 -18.77
#